data_AF-A0A097BVF8-F1
#
_entry.id   AF-A0A097BVF8-F1
#
_cell.length_a   1.000
_cell.length_b   1.000
_cell.length_c   1.000
_cell.angle_alpha   90.00
_cell.angle_beta   90.00
_cell.angle_gamma   90.00
#
_symmetry.space_group_name_H-M   'P 1'
#
loop_
_entity.id
_entity.type
_entity.pdbx_description
1 polymer ?
#
loop_
_entity_poly.entity_id
_entity_poly.type
_entity_poly.pdbx_seq_one_letter_code
_entity_poly.pdbx_strand_id
1 'polypeptide(L)'
;YTGLSPATFFTVVALLLVSYYVISGLFASPAQHQRPRSLEPLPPPVQLGEITEEELKQYDGSDPKKPLLMAIKGQIYDVSQSRMFYGPGGPYALFTGKDASRALAKMSFEGKDLNGDIS
;
A
#
# COMPACT_ATOMS: atom_id res chain seq x y z
N TYR A 1 -29.74 38.29 18.88
CA TYR A 1 -28.51 39.09 19.05
C TYR A 1 -27.77 38.54 20.26
N THR A 2 -26.56 38.00 20.08
CA THR A 2 -25.81 37.23 21.09
C THR A 2 -25.15 38.08 22.19
N GLY A 3 -25.47 39.37 22.32
CA GLY A 3 -24.92 40.26 23.36
C GLY A 3 -23.43 40.61 23.20
N LEU A 4 -22.78 40.14 22.14
CA LEU A 4 -21.36 40.36 21.84
C LEU A 4 -21.19 41.58 20.91
N SER A 5 -20.11 42.34 21.11
CA SER A 5 -19.70 43.42 20.20
C SER A 5 -19.48 42.88 18.79
N PRO A 6 -19.78 43.63 17.72
CA PRO A 6 -19.51 43.20 16.34
C PRO A 6 -18.08 42.72 16.15
N ALA A 7 -17.10 43.40 16.76
CA ALA A 7 -15.69 43.01 16.67
C ALA A 7 -15.41 41.64 17.31
N THR A 8 -16.01 41.35 18.47
CA THR A 8 -15.80 40.07 19.16
C THR A 8 -16.50 38.91 18.45
N PHE A 9 -17.61 39.18 17.77
CA PHE A 9 -18.25 38.19 16.91
C PHE A 9 -17.32 37.77 15.76
N PHE A 10 -16.74 38.72 15.04
CA PHE A 10 -15.83 38.41 13.92
C PHE A 10 -14.54 37.74 14.37
N THR A 11 -13.97 38.09 15.53
CA THR A 11 -12.77 37.43 16.04
C THR A 11 -13.02 35.98 16.44
N VAL A 12 -14.15 35.68 17.08
CA VAL A 12 -14.52 34.30 17.43
C VAL A 12 -14.74 33.46 16.17
N VAL A 13 -15.44 33.99 15.17
CA VAL A 13 -15.62 33.30 13.88
C VAL A 13 -14.29 33.05 13.17
N ALA A 14 -13.39 34.04 13.15
CA ALA A 14 -12.06 33.89 12.56
C ALA A 14 -11.23 32.82 13.28
N LEU A 15 -11.25 32.80 14.61
CA LEU A 15 -10.55 31.78 15.40
C LEU A 15 -11.14 30.37 15.19
N LEU A 16 -12.46 30.24 15.05
CA LEU A 16 -13.10 28.97 14.72
C LEU A 16 -12.75 28.48 13.31
N LEU A 17 -12.68 29.38 12.33
CA LEU A 17 -12.26 29.02 10.97
C LEU A 17 -10.79 28.58 10.96
N VAL A 18 -9.89 29.32 11.60
CA VAL A 18 -8.47 28.96 11.67
C VAL A 18 -8.28 27.61 12.36
N SER A 19 -8.94 27.38 13.51
CA SER A 19 -8.84 26.10 14.20
C SER A 19 -9.41 24.95 13.37
N TYR A 20 -10.53 25.17 12.66
CA TYR A 20 -11.07 24.20 11.71
C TYR A 20 -10.07 23.86 10.60
N TYR A 21 -9.43 24.86 9.98
CA TYR A 21 -8.44 24.61 8.93
C TYR A 21 -7.19 23.89 9.44
N VAL A 22 -6.71 24.20 10.63
CA VAL A 22 -5.56 23.52 11.25
C VAL A 22 -5.90 22.08 11.58
N ILE A 23 -7.05 21.82 12.22
CA ILE A 23 -7.52 20.47 12.54
C ILE A 23 -7.74 19.68 11.25
N SER A 24 -8.42 20.25 10.27
CA SER A 24 -8.64 19.61 8.96
C SER A 24 -7.32 19.32 8.24
N GLY A 25 -6.31 20.18 8.35
CA GLY A 25 -4.99 19.96 7.75
C GLY A 25 -4.18 18.86 8.46
N LEU A 26 -4.38 18.67 9.77
CA LEU A 26 -3.71 17.62 10.55
C LEU A 26 -4.38 16.24 10.39
N PHE A 27 -5.70 16.19 10.19
CA PHE A 27 -6.45 14.95 9.96
C PHE A 27 -6.66 14.59 8.48
N ALA A 28 -6.36 15.52 7.56
CA ALA A 28 -6.20 15.19 6.16
C ALA A 28 -4.90 14.42 6.00
N SER A 29 -4.95 13.12 6.30
CA SER A 29 -4.00 12.16 5.73
C SER A 29 -3.84 12.53 4.26
N PRO A 30 -2.61 12.64 3.72
CA PRO A 30 -2.46 12.75 2.29
C PRO A 30 -3.07 11.45 1.77
N ALA A 31 -4.29 11.53 1.27
CA ALA A 31 -4.86 10.51 0.42
C ALA A 31 -3.93 10.50 -0.79
N GLN A 32 -2.87 9.71 -0.67
CA GLN A 32 -1.88 9.52 -1.71
C GLN A 32 -2.64 8.81 -2.80
N HIS A 33 -3.19 9.64 -3.69
CA HIS A 33 -3.76 9.35 -4.99
C HIS A 33 -3.91 7.85 -5.23
N GLN A 34 -4.98 7.28 -4.70
CA GLN A 34 -5.67 6.27 -5.49
C GLN A 34 -6.11 7.03 -6.74
N ARG A 35 -5.27 7.02 -7.77
CA ARG A 35 -5.80 7.15 -9.12
C ARG A 35 -7.01 6.23 -9.14
N PRO A 36 -8.18 6.65 -9.66
CA PRO A 36 -9.16 5.70 -10.11
C PRO A 36 -8.49 4.98 -11.29
N ARG A 37 -7.64 4.00 -10.97
CA ARG A 37 -7.10 3.07 -11.95
C ARG A 37 -8.34 2.30 -12.34
N SER A 38 -8.74 2.54 -13.58
CA SER A 38 -9.45 1.60 -14.42
C SER A 38 -9.36 0.20 -13.80
N LEU A 39 -10.50 -0.44 -13.60
CA LEU A 39 -10.59 -1.87 -13.33
C LEU A 39 -10.08 -2.61 -14.58
N GLU A 40 -8.83 -2.38 -14.97
CA GLU A 40 -8.13 -3.26 -15.88
C GLU A 40 -8.16 -4.62 -15.19
N PRO A 41 -8.72 -5.63 -15.86
CA PRO A 41 -8.65 -6.99 -15.37
C PRO A 41 -7.20 -7.27 -15.01
N LEU A 42 -6.98 -7.79 -13.79
CA LEU A 42 -5.65 -8.21 -13.39
C LEU A 42 -5.05 -9.06 -14.52
N PRO A 43 -3.81 -8.78 -14.96
CA PRO A 43 -3.18 -9.61 -15.98
C PRO A 43 -3.27 -11.06 -15.53
N PRO A 44 -3.52 -12.00 -16.47
CA PRO A 44 -3.62 -13.40 -16.11
C PRO A 44 -2.34 -13.81 -15.38
N PRO A 45 -2.45 -14.58 -14.30
CA PRO A 45 -1.32 -14.96 -13.49
C PRO A 45 -0.24 -15.66 -14.35
N VAL A 46 0.94 -15.06 -14.44
CA VAL A 46 2.06 -15.57 -15.23
C VAL A 46 2.69 -16.74 -14.50
N GLN A 47 2.96 -17.86 -15.18
CA GLN A 47 3.61 -19.01 -14.53
C GLN A 47 5.09 -18.71 -14.30
N LEU A 48 5.60 -19.07 -13.12
CA LEU A 48 7.03 -19.12 -12.79
C LEU A 48 7.71 -20.03 -13.82
N GLY A 49 8.49 -19.41 -14.69
CA GLY A 49 8.99 -20.00 -15.94
C GLY A 49 9.31 -18.91 -16.96
N GLU A 50 8.52 -17.83 -16.98
CA GLU A 50 8.82 -16.62 -17.74
C GLU A 50 9.60 -15.58 -16.94
N ILE A 51 9.51 -15.62 -15.61
CA ILE A 51 10.22 -14.74 -14.66
C ILE A 51 11.01 -15.60 -13.69
N THR A 52 12.32 -15.34 -13.54
CA THR A 52 13.16 -16.06 -12.58
C THR A 52 13.05 -15.47 -11.17
N GLU A 53 13.51 -16.20 -10.14
CA GLU A 53 13.51 -15.71 -8.75
C GLU A 53 14.36 -14.44 -8.59
N GLU A 54 15.44 -14.31 -9.36
CA GLU A 54 16.33 -13.16 -9.36
C GLU A 54 15.65 -11.93 -9.97
N GLU A 55 14.86 -12.12 -11.02
CA GLU A 55 14.06 -11.06 -11.61
C GLU A 55 12.93 -10.64 -10.67
N LEU A 56 12.29 -11.61 -10.00
CA LEU A 56 11.21 -11.35 -9.04
C LEU A 56 11.69 -10.44 -7.90
N LYS A 57 12.91 -10.63 -7.39
CA LYS A 57 13.51 -9.78 -6.34
C LYS A 57 13.56 -8.30 -6.70
N GLN A 58 13.55 -7.94 -7.98
CA GLN A 58 13.56 -6.55 -8.42
C GLN A 58 12.19 -5.86 -8.29
N TYR A 59 11.15 -6.61 -7.96
CA TYR A 59 9.76 -6.17 -7.82
C TYR A 59 9.28 -6.22 -6.36
N ASP A 60 10.19 -6.03 -5.41
CA ASP A 60 9.94 -5.94 -3.96
C ASP A 60 9.24 -4.62 -3.54
N GLY A 61 9.13 -3.68 -4.48
CA GLY A 61 8.55 -2.36 -4.24
C GLY A 61 9.55 -1.28 -3.84
N SER A 62 10.86 -1.58 -3.80
CA SER A 62 11.95 -0.61 -3.58
C SER A 62 11.94 0.50 -4.63
N ASP A 63 11.60 0.17 -5.88
CA ASP A 63 11.33 1.16 -6.92
C ASP A 63 9.83 1.53 -6.95
N PRO A 64 9.45 2.80 -6.66
CA PRO A 64 8.07 3.24 -6.73
C PRO A 64 7.45 3.13 -8.13
N LYS A 65 8.28 3.10 -9.19
CA LYS A 65 7.84 3.04 -10.59
C LYS A 65 7.52 1.62 -11.06
N LYS A 66 8.08 0.61 -10.41
CA LYS A 66 7.85 -0.81 -10.76
C LYS A 66 6.58 -1.35 -10.08
N PRO A 67 5.92 -2.34 -10.70
CA PRO A 67 4.85 -3.09 -10.04
C PRO A 67 5.41 -3.92 -8.88
N LEU A 68 4.54 -4.28 -7.95
CA LEU A 68 4.83 -5.20 -6.86
C LEU A 68 4.41 -6.60 -7.29
N LEU A 69 5.37 -7.52 -7.37
CA LEU A 69 5.11 -8.90 -7.79
C LEU A 69 5.39 -9.84 -6.63
N MET A 70 4.60 -10.91 -6.53
CA MET A 70 4.77 -12.00 -5.56
C MET A 70 4.49 -13.32 -6.25
N ALA A 71 5.25 -14.36 -5.91
CA ALA A 71 4.99 -15.71 -6.39
C ALA A 71 4.18 -16.52 -5.36
N ILE A 72 3.19 -17.27 -5.83
CA ILE A 72 2.48 -18.29 -5.06
C ILE A 72 2.33 -19.52 -5.96
N LYS A 73 2.80 -20.67 -5.47
CA LYS A 73 2.74 -22.00 -6.08
C LYS A 73 3.16 -22.00 -7.55
N GLY A 74 4.32 -21.42 -7.86
CA GLY A 74 4.75 -21.40 -9.26
C GLY A 74 4.08 -20.31 -10.09
N GLN A 75 3.45 -19.30 -9.49
CA GLN A 75 2.62 -18.35 -10.24
C GLN A 75 2.77 -16.92 -9.72
N ILE A 76 3.01 -15.98 -10.63
CA ILE A 76 3.26 -14.56 -10.34
C ILE A 76 1.94 -13.81 -10.27
N TYR A 77 1.79 -13.06 -9.19
CA TYR A 77 0.67 -12.18 -8.92
C TYR A 77 1.15 -10.73 -8.81
N ASP A 78 0.47 -9.84 -9.53
CA ASP A 78 0.65 -8.40 -9.36
C ASP A 78 -0.21 -7.92 -8.18
N VAL A 79 0.48 -7.49 -7.12
CA VAL A 79 -0.13 -6.97 -5.89
C VAL A 79 -0.05 -5.44 -5.78
N SER A 80 0.26 -4.76 -6.89
CA SER A 80 0.39 -3.30 -6.95
C SER A 80 -0.85 -2.53 -6.55
N GLN A 81 -2.03 -3.13 -6.71
CA GLN A 81 -3.30 -2.54 -6.27
C GLN A 81 -3.34 -2.33 -4.75
N SER A 82 -2.65 -3.20 -4.01
CA SER A 82 -2.64 -3.25 -2.54
C SER A 82 -1.29 -2.84 -1.96
N ARG A 83 -0.68 -1.78 -2.52
CA ARG A 83 0.64 -1.28 -2.08
C ARG A 83 0.69 -0.88 -0.60
N MET A 84 -0.44 -0.55 0.03
CA MET A 84 -0.51 -0.31 1.48
C MET A 84 -0.18 -1.55 2.32
N PHE A 85 -0.39 -2.75 1.77
CA PHE A 85 -0.13 -4.02 2.45
C PHE A 85 1.20 -4.64 2.03
N TYR A 86 1.45 -4.68 0.71
CA TYR A 86 2.60 -5.35 0.11
C TYR A 86 3.76 -4.39 -0.21
N GLY A 87 3.55 -3.08 -0.16
CA GLY A 87 4.62 -2.11 -0.40
C GLY A 87 5.58 -1.95 0.79
N PRO A 88 6.69 -1.23 0.59
CA PRO A 88 7.66 -0.96 1.65
C PRO A 88 7.00 -0.39 2.92
N GLY A 89 7.26 -1.02 4.07
CA GLY A 89 6.66 -0.65 5.35
C GLY A 89 5.28 -1.24 5.63
N GLY A 90 4.68 -1.96 4.67
CA GLY A 90 3.44 -2.71 4.86
C GLY A 90 3.64 -4.01 5.65
N PRO A 91 2.57 -4.55 6.29
CA PRO A 91 2.64 -5.78 7.09
C PRO A 91 3.03 -7.02 6.27
N TYR A 92 2.80 -6.98 4.95
CA TYR A 92 3.01 -8.09 4.02
C TYR A 92 4.15 -7.81 3.02
N ALA A 93 4.95 -6.77 3.25
CA ALA A 93 6.04 -6.35 2.37
C ALA A 93 7.07 -7.47 2.12
N LEU A 94 7.29 -8.32 3.12
CA LEU A 94 8.25 -9.43 3.08
C LEU A 94 7.91 -10.51 2.04
N PHE A 95 6.65 -10.66 1.63
CA PHE A 95 6.25 -11.62 0.61
C PHE A 95 6.55 -11.13 -0.81
N THR A 96 6.74 -9.83 -0.97
CA THR A 96 6.92 -9.19 -2.27
C THR A 96 8.34 -9.38 -2.79
N GLY A 97 8.45 -9.61 -4.09
CA GLY A 97 9.69 -9.95 -4.78
C GLY A 97 10.21 -11.35 -4.46
N LYS A 98 9.38 -12.23 -3.87
CA LYS A 98 9.75 -13.58 -3.46
C LYS A 98 8.61 -14.56 -3.71
N ASP A 99 8.94 -15.84 -3.57
CA ASP A 99 7.95 -16.90 -3.51
C ASP A 99 7.43 -17.07 -2.08
N ALA A 100 6.14 -16.80 -1.91
CA ALA A 100 5.43 -16.86 -0.64
C ALA A 100 4.72 -18.21 -0.44
N SER A 101 4.85 -19.18 -1.35
CA SER A 101 4.17 -20.48 -1.30
C SER A 101 4.24 -21.15 0.06
N ARG A 102 5.46 -21.37 0.54
CA ARG A 102 5.71 -22.07 1.81
C ARG A 102 5.34 -21.20 3.01
N ALA A 103 5.64 -19.91 2.95
CA ALA A 103 5.30 -18.97 4.02
C ALA A 103 3.78 -18.89 4.24
N LEU A 104 3.00 -18.85 3.16
CA LEU A 104 1.54 -18.91 3.20
C LEU A 104 1.04 -20.27 3.67
N ALA A 105 1.62 -21.38 3.18
CA ALA A 105 1.25 -22.72 3.61
C ALA A 105 1.48 -22.96 5.12
N LYS A 106 2.55 -22.37 5.67
CA LYS A 106 2.90 -22.47 7.10
C LYS A 106 2.32 -21.36 7.98
N MET A 107 1.64 -20.39 7.39
CA MET A 107 1.22 -19.15 8.07
C MET A 107 2.39 -18.46 8.79
N SER A 108 3.55 -18.42 8.14
CA SER A 108 4.82 -17.92 8.67
C SER A 108 5.20 -16.59 8.00
N PHE A 109 5.78 -15.68 8.79
CA PHE A 109 6.38 -14.44 8.31
C PHE A 109 7.92 -14.50 8.32
N GLU A 110 8.48 -15.69 8.55
CA GLU A 110 9.92 -15.84 8.65
C GLU A 110 10.58 -15.86 7.28
N GLY A 111 11.73 -15.17 7.16
CA GLY A 111 12.47 -15.08 5.90
C GLY A 111 12.92 -16.45 5.35
N LYS A 112 13.08 -17.44 6.21
CA LYS A 112 13.47 -18.82 5.84
C LYS A 112 12.37 -19.59 5.11
N ASP A 113 11.10 -19.19 5.28
CA ASP A 113 9.95 -19.82 4.65
C ASP A 113 9.51 -19.11 3.36
N LEU A 114 10.18 -18.02 2.96
CA LEU A 114 9.94 -17.28 1.72
C LEU A 114 10.62 -17.96 0.54
N ASN A 115 10.21 -19.18 0.25
CA ASN A 115 10.64 -19.94 -0.91
C ASN A 115 9.47 -20.72 -1.52
N GLY A 116 9.69 -21.18 -2.76
CA GLY A 116 8.75 -22.00 -3.51
C GLY A 116 8.81 -23.49 -3.17
N ASP A 117 9.69 -23.90 -2.25
CA ASP A 117 9.86 -25.31 -1.91
C ASP A 117 8.76 -25.76 -0.94
N ILE A 118 7.73 -26.37 -1.53
CA ILE A 118 6.56 -26.93 -0.84
C ILE A 118 6.77 -28.39 -0.39
N SER A 119 7.98 -28.92 -0.51
CA SER A 119 8.33 -30.32 -0.15
C SER A 119 8.48 -30.53 1.36
#